data_AF-A0A3D2V215-F1
#
_entry.id   AF-A0A3D2V215-F1
#
_cell.length_a   1.000
_cell.length_b   1.000
_cell.length_c   1.000
_cell.angle_alpha   90.00
_cell.angle_beta   90.00
_cell.angle_gamma   90.00
#
_symmetry.space_group_name_H-M   'P 1'
#
loop_
_entity.id
_entity.type
_entity.pdbx_description
1 polymer ?
#
loop_
_entity_poly.entity_id
_entity_poly.type
_entity_poly.pdbx_seq_one_letter_code
_entity_poly.pdbx_strand_id
1 'polypeptide(L)'
;MKRNSILILATAVLSLSVVAADVVAQPQGQRPQGQRPGGQGGFGQRGSNPIQLLRVAEVREEIELLDEQYEELQTKSRKIQEEARGTGERPNFRELSEEERNKLIAEFRKRSEETNKKIAKLVEDVLLPHQKERLDEIALQMQGTAALFTPKVREALKITAETGEKMQNVSREVMEGVRDKAREAFQSGNRDGIRELFENAQKEVNEKVLGLLSDSQKKKFEEMKGKPFKLPEGARRPGGGQGGQRPGGQRPGGQGGERPARPAT
;
A
#
# COMPACT_ATOMS: atom_id res chain seq x y z
N MET A 1 32.77 -72.79 12.00
CA MET A 1 33.73 -71.75 11.58
C MET A 1 34.14 -71.98 10.14
N LYS A 2 34.05 -70.93 9.30
CA LYS A 2 34.72 -70.70 7.99
C LYS A 2 34.24 -71.59 6.83
N ARG A 3 33.23 -71.16 6.03
CA ARG A 3 33.25 -70.21 4.88
C ARG A 3 34.00 -70.75 3.65
N ASN A 4 33.20 -71.19 2.68
CA ASN A 4 33.58 -71.58 1.32
C ASN A 4 33.76 -70.37 0.39
N SER A 5 34.62 -70.65 -0.58
CA SER A 5 35.16 -69.93 -1.72
C SER A 5 34.19 -69.20 -2.68
N ILE A 6 34.56 -67.96 -3.03
CA ILE A 6 34.97 -67.46 -4.35
C ILE A 6 34.06 -67.70 -5.60
N LEU A 7 33.61 -66.55 -6.16
CA LEU A 7 33.38 -66.11 -7.56
C LEU A 7 32.43 -66.91 -8.49
N ILE A 8 31.55 -66.18 -9.21
CA ILE A 8 31.57 -66.03 -10.70
C ILE A 8 30.38 -65.19 -11.24
N LEU A 9 30.74 -64.28 -12.15
CA LEU A 9 30.03 -63.62 -13.27
C LEU A 9 28.51 -63.34 -13.31
N ALA A 10 28.22 -62.04 -13.43
CA ALA A 10 27.47 -61.35 -14.49
C ALA A 10 26.42 -62.11 -15.33
N THR A 11 25.16 -61.66 -15.25
CA THR A 11 24.24 -61.56 -16.40
C THR A 11 23.28 -60.39 -16.19
N ALA A 12 23.24 -59.50 -17.18
CA ALA A 12 22.32 -58.38 -17.26
C ALA A 12 20.94 -58.87 -17.71
N VAL A 13 19.88 -58.46 -16.99
CA VAL A 13 18.49 -58.55 -17.48
C VAL A 13 17.88 -57.15 -17.40
N LEU A 14 17.86 -56.49 -18.56
CA LEU A 14 17.07 -55.29 -18.82
C LEU A 14 15.58 -55.65 -18.66
N SER A 15 14.94 -55.18 -17.60
CA SER A 15 13.49 -55.23 -17.45
C SER A 15 12.92 -53.87 -17.86
N LEU A 16 12.50 -53.78 -19.13
CA LEU A 16 11.81 -52.63 -19.68
C LEU A 16 10.33 -52.70 -19.27
N SER A 17 9.98 -52.13 -18.12
CA SER A 17 8.59 -52.00 -17.70
C SER A 17 7.95 -50.78 -18.39
N VAL A 18 7.24 -51.03 -19.50
CA VAL A 18 6.34 -50.07 -20.12
C VAL A 18 5.08 -49.98 -19.24
N VAL A 19 4.99 -48.93 -18.43
CA VAL A 19 3.73 -48.54 -17.80
C VAL A 19 2.97 -47.71 -18.84
N ALA A 20 1.92 -48.29 -19.40
CA ALA A 20 0.93 -47.54 -20.16
C ALA A 20 0.24 -46.56 -19.20
N ALA A 21 0.47 -45.26 -19.40
CA ALA A 21 -0.29 -44.23 -18.72
C ALA A 21 -1.66 -44.15 -19.40
N ASP A 22 -2.70 -44.58 -18.70
CA ASP A 22 -4.08 -44.22 -19.04
C ASP A 22 -4.19 -42.70 -19.00
N VAL A 23 -4.28 -42.09 -20.19
CA VAL A 23 -4.63 -40.69 -20.38
C VAL A 23 -6.09 -40.53 -19.96
N VAL A 24 -6.30 -40.25 -18.68
CA VAL A 24 -7.56 -39.70 -18.20
C VAL A 24 -7.67 -38.27 -18.74
N ALA A 25 -8.52 -38.10 -19.74
CA ALA A 25 -8.92 -36.80 -20.25
C ALA A 25 -9.57 -35.99 -19.11
N GLN A 26 -8.86 -34.98 -18.59
CA GLN A 26 -9.40 -34.05 -17.61
C GLN A 26 -10.36 -33.06 -18.31
N PRO A 27 -11.57 -32.85 -17.77
CA PRO A 27 -12.52 -31.90 -18.33
C PRO A 27 -11.94 -30.48 -18.28
N GLN A 28 -11.96 -29.87 -19.46
CA GLN A 28 -11.57 -28.52 -19.78
C GLN A 28 -12.39 -27.52 -18.94
N GLY A 29 -11.85 -27.03 -17.83
CA GLY A 29 -12.68 -26.21 -16.95
C GLY A 29 -12.06 -25.67 -15.66
N GLN A 30 -10.78 -25.29 -15.61
CA GLN A 30 -10.28 -24.33 -14.62
C GLN A 30 -8.89 -23.86 -15.04
N ARG A 31 -8.81 -22.63 -15.55
CA ARG A 31 -7.52 -21.93 -15.64
C ARG A 31 -7.08 -21.65 -14.20
N PRO A 32 -5.90 -22.11 -13.74
CA PRO A 32 -5.35 -21.64 -12.49
C PRO A 32 -5.13 -20.14 -12.65
N GLN A 33 -5.94 -19.34 -11.95
CA GLN A 33 -5.75 -17.90 -11.87
C GLN A 33 -4.44 -17.71 -11.12
N GLY A 34 -3.36 -17.53 -11.87
CA GLY A 34 -2.00 -17.51 -11.37
C GLY A 34 -1.87 -16.65 -10.12
N GLN A 35 -1.07 -17.16 -9.17
CA GLN A 35 -0.36 -16.31 -8.22
C GLN A 35 0.20 -15.13 -9.00
N ARG A 36 -0.50 -13.99 -8.95
CA ARG A 36 0.11 -12.71 -9.28
C ARG A 36 1.16 -12.51 -8.21
N PRO A 37 2.46 -12.39 -8.55
CA PRO A 37 3.43 -11.82 -7.62
C PRO A 37 2.95 -10.40 -7.34
N GLY A 38 2.21 -10.23 -6.24
CA GLY A 38 1.77 -8.94 -5.75
C GLY A 38 3.02 -8.14 -5.47
N GLY A 39 3.33 -7.23 -6.38
CA GLY A 39 4.61 -6.54 -6.45
C GLY A 39 5.08 -6.07 -5.07
N GLN A 40 6.28 -6.52 -4.73
CA GLN A 40 7.23 -5.79 -3.91
C GLN A 40 7.08 -4.29 -4.21
N GLY A 41 6.51 -3.52 -3.27
CA GLY A 41 6.27 -2.08 -3.42
C GLY A 41 4.86 -1.57 -3.08
N GLY A 42 3.90 -2.44 -2.74
CA GLY A 42 2.53 -1.99 -2.41
C GLY A 42 2.31 -1.47 -0.98
N PHE A 43 3.13 -1.89 -0.02
CA PHE A 43 2.81 -1.73 1.42
C PHE A 43 3.68 -0.74 2.20
N GLY A 44 4.80 -0.28 1.64
CA GLY A 44 5.77 0.56 2.37
C GLY A 44 6.31 1.77 1.62
N GLN A 45 5.86 2.01 0.38
CA GLN A 45 6.41 3.07 -0.47
C GLN A 45 5.38 4.14 -0.85
N ARG A 46 4.18 4.07 -0.27
CA ARG A 46 3.34 5.26 -0.06
C ARG A 46 3.87 5.99 1.17
N GLY A 47 5.10 6.50 1.08
CA GLY A 47 5.58 7.46 2.06
C GLY A 47 4.57 8.58 2.10
N SER A 48 3.83 8.73 3.20
CA SER A 48 2.84 9.78 3.30
C SER A 48 3.60 11.10 3.19
N ASN A 49 3.35 11.82 2.11
CA ASN A 49 4.00 13.09 1.89
C ASN A 49 3.57 14.06 3.00
N PRO A 50 4.49 14.58 3.85
CA PRO A 50 4.11 15.41 5.00
C PRO A 50 3.31 16.65 4.61
N ILE A 51 3.45 17.16 3.38
CA ILE A 51 2.61 18.25 2.84
C ILE A 51 1.11 17.93 2.92
N GLN A 52 0.69 16.66 2.85
CA GLN A 52 -0.72 16.31 2.96
C GLN A 52 -1.32 16.69 4.31
N LEU A 53 -0.51 16.72 5.38
CA LEU A 53 -0.95 17.11 6.72
C LEU A 53 -1.21 18.61 6.82
N LEU A 54 -0.54 19.42 6.00
CA LEU A 54 -0.73 20.89 5.95
C LEU A 54 -2.12 21.29 5.42
N ARG A 55 -2.93 20.34 4.95
CA ARG A 55 -4.35 20.57 4.64
C ARG A 55 -5.20 20.77 5.91
N VAL A 56 -4.71 20.31 7.06
CA VAL A 56 -5.35 20.43 8.37
C VAL A 56 -4.88 21.73 9.00
N ALA A 57 -5.81 22.61 9.37
CA ALA A 57 -5.49 23.94 9.88
C ALA A 57 -4.71 23.87 11.20
N GLU A 58 -5.09 22.95 12.08
CA GLU A 58 -4.47 22.70 13.38
C GLU A 58 -3.02 22.22 13.24
N VAL A 59 -2.69 21.52 12.15
CA VAL A 59 -1.28 21.16 11.88
C VAL A 59 -0.48 22.39 11.47
N ARG A 60 -1.08 23.30 10.68
CA ARG A 60 -0.42 24.55 10.30
C ARG A 60 -0.20 25.45 11.52
N GLU A 61 -1.19 25.56 12.38
CA GLU A 61 -1.09 26.31 13.63
C GLU A 61 -0.03 25.73 14.57
N GLU A 62 -0.02 24.40 14.76
CA GLU A 62 0.95 23.71 15.62
C GLU A 62 2.41 23.88 15.17
N ILE A 63 2.64 23.99 13.85
CA ILE A 63 3.98 24.26 13.32
C ILE A 63 4.23 25.74 13.08
N GLU A 64 3.31 26.63 13.50
CA GLU A 64 3.41 28.08 13.32
C GLU A 64 3.64 28.46 11.84
N LEU A 65 2.96 27.78 10.93
CA LEU A 65 3.10 28.00 9.48
C LEU A 65 2.47 29.33 9.09
N LEU A 66 3.26 30.21 8.48
CA LEU A 66 2.75 31.47 7.93
C LEU A 66 1.88 31.22 6.70
N ASP A 67 0.89 32.09 6.48
CA ASP A 67 -0.02 31.98 5.34
C ASP A 67 0.75 32.06 4.01
N GLU A 68 1.76 32.91 3.91
CA GLU A 68 2.61 33.02 2.71
C GLU A 68 3.39 31.72 2.44
N GLN A 69 3.93 31.08 3.49
CA GLN A 69 4.61 29.79 3.36
C GLN A 69 3.63 28.70 2.89
N TYR A 70 2.41 28.70 3.43
CA TYR A 70 1.38 27.74 3.01
C TYR A 70 0.96 27.93 1.55
N GLU A 71 0.69 29.16 1.12
CA GLU A 71 0.31 29.48 -0.26
C GLU A 71 1.43 29.13 -1.25
N GLU A 72 2.68 29.38 -0.87
CA GLU A 72 3.85 28.99 -1.66
C GLU A 72 3.95 27.46 -1.79
N LEU A 73 3.83 26.72 -0.68
CA LEU A 73 3.82 25.26 -0.67
C LEU A 73 2.68 24.70 -1.54
N GLN A 74 1.47 25.24 -1.43
CA GLN A 74 0.33 24.80 -2.23
C GLN A 74 0.56 25.05 -3.73
N THR A 75 1.00 26.26 -4.08
CA THR A 75 1.21 26.66 -5.47
C THR A 75 2.32 25.85 -6.12
N LYS A 76 3.48 25.75 -5.47
CA LYS A 76 4.63 25.01 -6.02
C LYS A 76 4.37 23.50 -6.02
N SER A 77 3.74 22.94 -4.99
CA SER A 77 3.39 21.52 -4.97
C SER A 77 2.37 21.15 -6.05
N ARG A 78 1.41 22.02 -6.35
CA ARG A 78 0.46 21.83 -7.46
C ARG A 78 1.17 21.80 -8.80
N LYS A 79 2.07 22.76 -9.07
CA LYS A 79 2.87 22.78 -10.30
C LYS A 79 3.70 21.51 -10.48
N ILE A 80 4.39 21.08 -9.42
CA ILE A 80 5.16 19.82 -9.42
C ILE A 80 4.26 18.62 -9.75
N GLN A 81 3.04 18.57 -9.22
CA GLN A 81 2.08 17.49 -9.50
C GLN A 81 1.51 17.56 -10.92
N GLU A 82 1.27 18.75 -11.46
CA GLU A 82 0.79 18.95 -12.83
C GLU A 82 1.87 18.54 -13.85
N GLU A 83 3.12 18.96 -13.64
CA GLU A 83 4.27 18.50 -14.42
C GLU A 83 4.40 16.98 -14.39
N ALA A 84 4.26 16.37 -13.20
CA ALA A 84 4.36 14.92 -13.05
C ALA A 84 3.22 14.19 -13.74
N ARG A 85 1.97 14.68 -13.65
CA ARG A 85 0.83 14.05 -14.35
C ARG A 85 0.99 14.11 -15.87
N GLY A 86 1.56 15.20 -16.39
CA GLY A 86 1.64 15.47 -17.82
C GLY A 86 0.26 15.74 -18.43
N THR A 87 0.22 15.95 -19.74
CA THR A 87 -1.01 16.27 -20.50
C THR A 87 -1.71 15.04 -21.09
N GLY A 88 -1.18 13.83 -20.86
CA GLY A 88 -1.70 12.59 -21.44
C GLY A 88 -2.92 12.04 -20.69
N GLU A 89 -3.75 11.31 -21.43
CA GLU A 89 -4.87 10.55 -20.85
C GLU A 89 -4.37 9.49 -19.87
N ARG A 90 -5.16 9.21 -18.83
CA ARG A 90 -4.83 8.16 -17.87
C ARG A 90 -4.91 6.79 -18.56
N PRO A 91 -3.85 5.97 -18.53
CA PRO A 91 -3.87 4.65 -19.16
C PRO A 91 -4.96 3.76 -18.58
N ASN A 92 -5.70 3.06 -19.45
CA ASN A 92 -6.67 2.06 -19.01
C ASN A 92 -5.98 0.74 -18.67
N PHE A 93 -5.61 0.57 -17.39
CA PHE A 93 -4.90 -0.61 -16.90
C PHE A 93 -5.57 -1.95 -17.19
N ARG A 94 -6.87 -1.98 -17.49
CA ARG A 94 -7.64 -3.21 -17.75
C ARG A 94 -7.39 -3.78 -19.16
N GLU A 95 -7.08 -2.92 -20.11
CA GLU A 95 -6.91 -3.28 -21.53
C GLU A 95 -5.46 -3.59 -21.90
N LEU A 96 -4.51 -3.23 -21.04
CA LEU A 96 -3.08 -3.47 -21.25
C LEU A 96 -2.70 -4.94 -21.04
N SER A 97 -1.75 -5.41 -21.84
CA SER A 97 -1.03 -6.65 -21.59
C SER A 97 -0.26 -6.59 -20.25
N GLU A 98 0.16 -7.75 -19.75
CA GLU A 98 0.92 -7.81 -18.50
C GLU A 98 2.27 -7.10 -18.60
N GLU A 99 2.96 -7.22 -19.73
CA GLU A 99 4.25 -6.56 -19.96
C GLU A 99 4.10 -5.03 -20.01
N GLU A 100 3.10 -4.52 -20.75
CA GLU A 100 2.80 -3.08 -20.82
C GLU A 100 2.39 -2.53 -19.45
N ARG A 101 1.57 -3.28 -18.71
CA ARG A 101 1.17 -2.91 -17.35
C ARG A 101 2.40 -2.81 -16.44
N ASN A 102 3.33 -3.75 -16.51
CA ASN A 102 4.54 -3.75 -15.68
C ASN A 102 5.46 -2.58 -16.03
N LYS A 103 5.64 -2.28 -17.33
CA LYS A 103 6.40 -1.10 -17.80
C LYS A 103 5.79 0.20 -17.27
N LEU A 104 4.47 0.36 -17.41
CA LEU A 104 3.77 1.55 -16.90
C LEU A 104 3.86 1.68 -15.38
N ILE A 105 3.71 0.58 -14.63
CA ILE A 105 3.88 0.62 -13.17
C ILE A 105 5.30 1.08 -12.80
N ALA A 106 6.33 0.59 -13.50
CA ALA A 106 7.71 1.01 -13.27
C ALA A 106 7.91 2.51 -13.58
N GLU A 107 7.33 3.01 -14.67
CA GLU A 107 7.35 4.44 -14.99
C GLU A 107 6.62 5.30 -13.95
N PHE A 108 5.43 4.88 -13.51
CA PHE A 108 4.68 5.55 -12.44
C PHE A 108 5.47 5.58 -11.14
N ARG A 109 6.17 4.50 -10.79
CA ARG A 109 7.05 4.44 -9.61
C ARG A 109 8.18 5.45 -9.72
N LYS A 110 8.95 5.45 -10.81
CA LYS A 110 10.06 6.39 -11.04
C LYS A 110 9.59 7.84 -10.96
N ARG A 111 8.52 8.16 -11.68
CA ARG A 111 7.90 9.50 -11.66
C ARG A 111 7.43 9.89 -10.26
N SER A 112 6.83 8.96 -9.51
CA SER A 112 6.40 9.23 -8.14
C SER A 112 7.59 9.49 -7.22
N GLU A 113 8.70 8.78 -7.38
CA GLU A 113 9.93 9.01 -6.61
C GLU A 113 10.53 10.39 -6.90
N GLU A 114 10.62 10.77 -8.17
CA GLU A 114 11.08 12.10 -8.59
C GLU A 114 10.18 13.22 -8.05
N THR A 115 8.86 13.04 -8.16
CA THR A 115 7.86 13.96 -7.62
C THR A 115 8.03 14.11 -6.11
N ASN A 116 8.19 13.01 -5.38
CA ASN A 116 8.39 13.03 -3.94
C ASN A 116 9.69 13.73 -3.55
N LYS A 117 10.78 13.54 -4.30
CA LYS A 117 12.05 14.27 -4.08
C LYS A 117 11.89 15.77 -4.29
N LYS A 118 11.23 16.19 -5.38
CA LYS A 118 10.94 17.62 -5.64
C LYS A 118 10.10 18.22 -4.51
N ILE A 119 9.10 17.50 -4.01
CA ILE A 119 8.28 17.97 -2.89
C ILE A 119 9.09 18.03 -1.59
N ALA A 120 9.90 17.01 -1.28
CA ALA A 120 10.73 17.03 -0.08
C ALA A 120 11.67 18.25 -0.06
N LYS A 121 12.31 18.53 -1.19
CA LYS A 121 13.15 19.72 -1.35
C LYS A 121 12.35 21.02 -1.19
N LEU A 122 11.17 21.11 -1.80
CA LEU A 122 10.29 22.27 -1.62
C LEU A 122 9.94 22.52 -0.15
N VAL A 123 9.67 21.45 0.62
CA VAL A 123 9.42 21.58 2.07
C VAL A 123 10.64 22.11 2.79
N GLU A 124 11.84 21.61 2.47
CA GLU A 124 13.10 22.06 3.07
C GLU A 124 13.44 23.52 2.72
N ASP A 125 13.11 23.97 1.51
CA ASP A 125 13.39 25.33 1.05
C ASP A 125 12.42 26.36 1.68
N VAL A 126 11.18 25.97 2.00
CA VAL A 126 10.12 26.90 2.47
C VAL A 126 9.94 26.88 3.98
N LEU A 127 10.07 25.71 4.63
CA LEU A 127 9.87 25.60 6.08
C LEU A 127 11.15 25.91 6.85
N LEU A 128 11.00 26.61 7.96
CA LEU A 128 12.08 26.78 8.93
C LEU A 128 12.40 25.44 9.61
N PRO A 129 13.63 25.25 10.14
CA PRO A 129 14.04 23.99 10.74
C PRO A 129 13.09 23.45 11.81
N HIS A 130 12.61 24.31 12.72
CA HIS A 130 11.69 23.92 13.78
C HIS A 130 10.30 23.53 13.26
N GLN A 131 9.78 24.22 12.23
CA GLN A 131 8.49 23.90 11.59
C GLN A 131 8.57 22.54 10.90
N LYS A 132 9.68 22.28 10.20
CA LYS A 132 9.94 20.99 9.54
C LYS A 132 10.08 19.87 10.57
N GLU A 133 10.83 20.09 11.65
CA GLU A 133 10.99 19.10 12.72
C GLU A 133 9.64 18.74 13.33
N ARG A 134 8.83 19.75 13.68
CA ARG A 134 7.50 19.51 14.23
C ARG A 134 6.56 18.81 13.23
N LEU A 135 6.62 19.18 11.95
CA LEU A 135 5.85 18.50 10.91
C LEU A 135 6.26 17.03 10.75
N ASP A 136 7.57 16.72 10.81
CA ASP A 136 8.09 15.35 10.75
C ASP A 136 7.61 14.53 11.97
N GLU A 137 7.61 15.12 13.18
CA GLU A 137 7.09 14.49 14.40
C GLU A 137 5.59 14.16 14.26
N ILE A 138 4.78 15.12 13.82
CA ILE A 138 3.34 14.91 13.59
C ILE A 138 3.14 13.82 12.52
N ALA A 139 3.91 13.85 11.44
CA ALA A 139 3.84 12.83 10.40
C ALA A 139 4.18 11.44 10.95
N LEU A 140 5.19 11.33 11.80
CA LEU A 140 5.59 10.08 12.44
C LEU A 140 4.50 9.57 13.38
N GLN A 141 3.84 10.44 14.14
CA GLN A 141 2.68 10.08 14.96
C GLN A 141 1.49 9.59 14.13
N MET A 142 1.24 10.21 12.97
CA MET A 142 0.13 9.82 12.10
C MET A 142 0.39 8.53 11.34
N GLN A 143 1.62 8.28 10.93
CA GLN A 143 2.03 7.05 10.28
C GLN A 143 2.07 5.87 11.25
N GLY A 144 2.40 6.10 12.52
CA GLY A 144 2.60 5.02 13.49
C GLY A 144 3.70 4.06 13.03
N THR A 145 3.49 2.74 13.16
CA THR A 145 4.51 1.74 12.79
C THR A 145 4.88 1.74 11.31
N ALA A 146 4.04 2.29 10.43
CA ALA A 146 4.39 2.46 9.02
C ALA A 146 5.62 3.37 8.84
N ALA A 147 5.87 4.29 9.78
CA ALA A 147 7.06 5.14 9.78
C ALA A 147 8.35 4.34 9.89
N LEU A 148 8.34 3.14 10.49
CA LEU A 148 9.49 2.25 10.63
C LEU A 148 10.05 1.77 9.28
N PHE A 149 9.31 1.92 8.18
CA PHE A 149 9.78 1.60 6.84
C PHE A 149 10.43 2.79 6.12
N THR A 150 10.36 4.00 6.68
CA THR A 150 10.96 5.19 6.08
C THR A 150 12.48 5.20 6.27
N PRO A 151 13.27 5.71 5.30
CA PRO A 151 14.73 5.73 5.42
C PRO A 151 15.24 6.40 6.70
N LYS A 152 14.69 7.58 7.04
CA LYS A 152 15.06 8.36 8.22
C LYS A 152 14.87 7.59 9.52
N VAL A 153 13.73 6.92 9.69
CA VAL A 153 13.44 6.15 10.92
C VAL A 153 14.25 4.85 10.96
N ARG A 154 14.40 4.16 9.83
CA ARG A 154 15.22 2.94 9.74
C ARG A 154 16.66 3.21 10.14
N GLU A 155 17.23 4.29 9.62
CA GLU A 155 18.59 4.73 9.96
C GLU A 155 18.70 5.12 11.43
N ALA A 156 17.78 5.96 11.93
CA ALA A 156 17.78 6.39 13.33
C ALA A 156 17.67 5.22 14.32
N LEU A 157 16.82 4.22 14.03
CA LEU A 157 16.63 3.04 14.86
C LEU A 157 17.60 1.90 14.55
N LYS A 158 18.50 2.09 13.57
CA LYS A 158 19.45 1.08 13.07
C LYS A 158 18.75 -0.25 12.74
N ILE A 159 17.60 -0.18 12.10
CA ILE A 159 16.84 -1.38 11.67
C ILE A 159 17.65 -2.09 10.59
N THR A 160 18.10 -3.31 10.89
CA THR A 160 18.88 -4.14 9.98
C THR A 160 18.03 -4.57 8.77
N ALA A 161 18.70 -5.06 7.71
CA ALA A 161 18.01 -5.65 6.57
C ALA A 161 17.12 -6.82 6.99
N GLU A 162 17.63 -7.70 7.86
CA GLU A 162 16.90 -8.86 8.39
C GLU A 162 15.66 -8.46 9.19
N THR A 163 15.77 -7.52 10.13
CA THR A 163 14.61 -7.05 10.91
C THR A 163 13.59 -6.35 10.01
N GLY A 164 14.06 -5.54 9.05
CA GLY A 164 13.19 -4.90 8.08
C GLY A 164 12.45 -5.89 7.19
N GLU A 165 13.09 -6.98 6.78
CA GLU A 165 12.46 -8.06 6.01
C GLU A 165 11.41 -8.80 6.84
N LYS A 166 11.71 -9.13 8.11
CA LYS A 166 10.72 -9.72 9.03
C LYS A 166 9.49 -8.83 9.18
N MET A 167 9.66 -7.52 9.33
CA MET A 167 8.54 -6.55 9.40
C MET A 167 7.71 -6.52 8.11
N GLN A 168 8.36 -6.61 6.95
CA GLN A 168 7.67 -6.68 5.66
C GLN A 168 6.87 -7.97 5.51
N ASN A 169 7.43 -9.10 5.95
CA ASN A 169 6.75 -10.40 5.90
C ASN A 169 5.52 -10.41 6.82
N VAL A 170 5.64 -9.90 8.05
CA VAL A 170 4.48 -9.70 8.96
C VAL A 170 3.38 -8.90 8.27
N SER A 171 3.73 -7.78 7.63
CA SER A 171 2.76 -6.94 6.92
C SER A 171 2.10 -7.68 5.76
N ARG A 172 2.87 -8.49 5.02
CA ARG A 172 2.36 -9.28 3.89
C ARG A 172 1.39 -10.36 4.35
N GLU A 173 1.78 -11.15 5.35
CA GLU A 173 0.98 -12.27 5.89
C GLU A 173 -0.37 -11.79 6.42
N VAL A 174 -0.40 -10.72 7.21
CA VAL A 174 -1.66 -10.16 7.73
C VAL A 174 -2.56 -9.69 6.58
N MET A 175 -1.97 -9.02 5.58
CA MET A 175 -2.73 -8.45 4.47
C MET A 175 -3.23 -9.48 3.47
N GLU A 176 -2.54 -10.60 3.31
CA GLU A 176 -3.04 -11.75 2.55
C GLU A 176 -4.32 -12.30 3.20
N GLY A 177 -4.33 -12.49 4.52
CA GLY A 177 -5.52 -12.92 5.27
C GLY A 177 -6.69 -11.93 5.18
N VAL A 178 -6.42 -10.63 5.09
CA VAL A 178 -7.44 -9.58 4.86
C VAL A 178 -8.01 -9.67 3.46
N ARG A 179 -7.19 -9.95 2.45
CA ARG A 179 -7.61 -9.92 1.05
C ARG A 179 -8.71 -10.95 0.76
N ASP A 180 -8.60 -12.14 1.33
CA ASP A 180 -9.59 -13.20 1.15
C ASP A 180 -10.91 -12.84 1.83
N LYS A 181 -10.85 -12.38 3.08
CA LYS A 181 -12.03 -11.92 3.84
C LYS A 181 -12.69 -10.69 3.21
N ALA A 182 -11.90 -9.76 2.66
CA ALA A 182 -12.42 -8.58 1.97
C ALA A 182 -13.15 -8.97 0.67
N ARG A 183 -12.70 -10.00 -0.04
CA ARG A 183 -13.34 -10.51 -1.25
C ARG A 183 -14.72 -11.08 -0.94
N GLU A 184 -14.84 -11.85 0.13
CA GLU A 184 -16.10 -12.42 0.63
C GLU A 184 -17.06 -11.32 1.13
N ALA A 185 -16.57 -10.36 1.92
CA ALA A 185 -17.37 -9.23 2.40
C ALA A 185 -17.90 -8.37 1.24
N PHE A 186 -17.11 -8.19 0.17
CA PHE A 186 -17.55 -7.46 -1.02
C PHE A 186 -18.64 -8.21 -1.79
N GLN A 187 -18.54 -9.54 -1.90
CA GLN A 187 -19.54 -10.39 -2.57
C GLN A 187 -20.87 -10.46 -1.81
N SER A 188 -20.83 -10.41 -0.48
CA SER A 188 -22.00 -10.41 0.40
C SER A 188 -22.64 -9.03 0.61
N GLY A 189 -22.04 -7.96 0.08
CA GLY A 189 -22.54 -6.58 0.24
C GLY A 189 -22.24 -5.95 1.61
N ASN A 190 -21.46 -6.61 2.47
CA ASN A 190 -21.08 -6.13 3.80
C ASN A 190 -19.94 -5.10 3.72
N ARG A 191 -20.27 -3.86 3.31
CA ARG A 191 -19.28 -2.78 3.17
C ARG A 191 -18.75 -2.27 4.51
N ASP A 192 -19.55 -2.33 5.57
CA ASP A 192 -19.15 -1.83 6.89
C ASP A 192 -18.14 -2.78 7.56
N GLY A 193 -18.31 -4.09 7.41
CA GLY A 193 -17.36 -5.10 7.90
C GLY A 193 -15.98 -5.03 7.22
N ILE A 194 -15.90 -4.50 5.99
CA ILE A 194 -14.61 -4.28 5.31
C ILE A 194 -13.76 -3.27 6.09
N ARG A 195 -14.38 -2.20 6.61
CA ARG A 195 -13.64 -1.17 7.35
C ARG A 195 -13.04 -1.75 8.63
N GLU A 196 -13.84 -2.46 9.41
CA GLU A 196 -13.41 -3.10 10.65
C GLU A 196 -12.29 -4.12 10.39
N LEU A 197 -12.41 -4.90 9.30
CA LEU A 197 -11.39 -5.85 8.87
C LEU A 197 -10.03 -5.16 8.64
N PHE A 198 -10.00 -4.04 7.92
CA PHE A 198 -8.76 -3.29 7.70
C PHE A 198 -8.23 -2.63 8.98
N GLU A 199 -9.10 -2.12 9.85
CA GLU A 199 -8.69 -1.52 11.13
C GLU A 199 -8.06 -2.57 12.05
N ASN A 200 -8.62 -3.78 12.13
CA ASN A 200 -8.08 -4.88 12.93
C ASN A 200 -6.75 -5.39 12.36
N ALA A 201 -6.65 -5.52 11.03
CA ALA A 201 -5.39 -5.88 10.38
C ALA A 201 -4.28 -4.86 10.65
N GLN A 202 -4.61 -3.57 10.61
CA GLN A 202 -3.64 -2.52 10.92
C GLN A 202 -3.15 -2.62 12.38
N LYS A 203 -4.05 -2.89 13.33
CA LYS A 203 -3.68 -3.12 14.74
C LYS A 203 -2.76 -4.33 14.89
N GLU A 204 -3.09 -5.44 14.22
CA GLU A 204 -2.31 -6.67 14.26
C GLU A 204 -0.90 -6.46 13.67
N VAL A 205 -0.79 -5.80 12.52
CA VAL A 205 0.52 -5.42 11.94
C VAL A 205 1.29 -4.55 12.93
N ASN A 206 0.64 -3.54 13.52
CA ASN A 206 1.32 -2.64 14.45
C ASN A 206 1.91 -3.40 15.66
N GLU A 207 1.12 -4.28 16.27
CA GLU A 207 1.53 -5.07 17.43
C GLU A 207 2.70 -6.00 17.10
N LYS A 208 2.57 -6.77 16.02
CA LYS A 208 3.62 -7.71 15.59
C LYS A 208 4.91 -7.00 15.17
N VAL A 209 4.82 -5.89 14.45
CA VAL A 209 5.98 -5.10 14.02
C VAL A 209 6.69 -4.46 15.23
N LEU A 210 5.96 -3.90 16.19
CA LEU A 210 6.56 -3.37 17.42
C LEU A 210 7.20 -4.49 18.25
N GLY A 211 6.63 -5.69 18.25
CA GLY A 211 7.21 -6.87 18.90
C GLY A 211 8.59 -7.29 18.37
N LEU A 212 8.93 -6.91 17.13
CA LEU A 212 10.24 -7.17 16.52
C LEU A 212 11.33 -6.16 16.91
N LEU A 213 10.94 -5.03 17.53
CA LEU A 213 11.88 -4.01 18.00
C LEU A 213 12.38 -4.34 19.40
N SER A 214 13.66 -4.02 19.67
CA SER A 214 14.19 -4.01 21.03
C SER A 214 13.55 -2.90 21.87
N ASP A 215 13.64 -3.00 23.20
CA ASP A 215 13.11 -1.96 24.08
C ASP A 215 13.80 -0.60 23.89
N SER A 216 15.10 -0.60 23.56
CA SER A 216 15.83 0.62 23.20
C SER A 216 15.32 1.24 21.90
N GLN A 217 14.98 0.42 20.89
CA GLN A 217 14.40 0.90 19.64
C GLN A 217 12.99 1.45 19.84
N LYS A 218 12.15 0.77 20.65
CA LYS A 218 10.81 1.26 21.00
C LYS A 218 10.88 2.60 21.70
N LYS A 219 11.75 2.74 22.72
CA LYS A 219 11.94 3.99 23.45
C LYS A 219 12.38 5.12 22.52
N LYS A 220 13.38 4.87 21.67
CA LYS A 220 13.84 5.86 20.69
C LYS A 220 12.75 6.22 19.68
N PHE A 221 11.94 5.27 19.27
CA PHE A 221 10.81 5.52 18.37
C PHE A 221 9.74 6.41 19.02
N GLU A 222 9.46 6.23 20.31
CA GLU A 222 8.58 7.12 21.07
C GLU A 222 9.19 8.53 21.24
N GLU A 223 10.49 8.63 21.53
CA GLU A 223 11.18 9.92 21.62
C GLU A 223 11.11 10.71 20.29
N MET A 224 11.28 10.01 19.16
CA MET A 224 11.18 10.60 17.81
C MET A 224 9.78 11.13 17.46
N LYS A 225 8.73 10.74 18.20
CA LYS A 225 7.37 11.28 17.99
C LYS A 225 7.23 12.69 18.55
N GLY A 226 8.12 13.12 19.45
CA GLY A 226 8.02 14.41 20.12
C GLY A 226 6.72 14.59 20.90
N LYS A 227 6.24 15.84 20.96
CA LYS A 227 5.03 16.19 21.74
C LYS A 227 3.77 15.56 21.12
N PRO A 228 2.87 14.91 21.88
CA PRO A 228 1.63 14.36 21.35
C PRO A 228 0.79 15.39 20.60
N PHE A 229 0.28 15.01 19.43
CA PHE A 229 -0.61 15.84 18.61
C PHE A 229 -1.85 15.05 18.24
N LYS A 230 -3.02 15.62 18.51
CA LYS A 230 -4.32 15.02 18.18
C LYS A 230 -4.90 15.73 16.97
N LEU A 231 -5.04 15.00 15.86
CA LEU A 231 -5.81 15.51 14.73
C LEU A 231 -7.27 15.74 15.12
N PRO A 232 -7.92 16.78 14.58
CA PRO A 232 -9.34 16.98 14.77
C PRO A 232 -10.13 15.81 14.15
N GLU A 233 -11.31 15.57 14.70
CA GLU A 233 -12.17 14.49 14.27
C GLU A 233 -12.53 14.66 12.78
N GLY A 234 -12.32 13.61 11.98
CA GLY A 234 -12.57 13.64 10.53
C GLY A 234 -11.39 14.06 9.65
N ALA A 235 -10.30 14.63 10.18
CA ALA A 235 -9.12 14.97 9.37
C ALA A 235 -8.41 13.77 8.73
N ARG A 236 -8.61 12.56 9.27
CA ARG A 236 -8.10 11.31 8.69
C ARG A 236 -8.96 10.74 7.55
N ARG A 237 -10.12 11.33 7.24
CA ARG A 237 -11.00 10.83 6.16
C ARG A 237 -10.48 11.27 4.79
N PRO A 238 -10.18 10.34 3.87
CA PRO A 238 -9.84 10.70 2.50
C PRO A 238 -11.02 11.46 1.87
N GLY A 239 -10.83 12.75 1.58
CA GLY A 239 -11.86 13.62 0.99
C GLY A 239 -12.61 14.55 1.94
N GLY A 240 -12.21 14.62 3.23
CA GLY A 240 -12.80 15.54 4.21
C GLY A 240 -12.15 16.93 4.29
N GLY A 241 -11.37 17.33 3.28
CA GLY A 241 -10.82 18.68 3.23
C GLY A 241 -11.90 19.66 2.82
N GLN A 242 -12.16 20.65 3.67
CA GLN A 242 -12.95 21.84 3.39
C GLN A 242 -12.42 22.50 2.11
N GLY A 243 -13.07 22.21 0.99
CA GLY A 243 -12.58 22.51 -0.34
C GLY A 243 -13.75 22.52 -1.32
N GLY A 244 -14.54 23.59 -1.23
CA GLY A 244 -15.59 23.93 -2.16
C GLY A 244 -16.95 23.36 -1.79
N GLN A 245 -17.86 24.24 -1.35
CA GLN A 245 -19.24 24.16 -1.81
C GLN A 245 -19.21 23.76 -3.29
N ARG A 246 -19.69 22.56 -3.63
CA ARG A 246 -20.30 22.36 -4.94
C ARG A 246 -21.61 23.14 -4.87
N PRO A 247 -21.79 24.24 -5.63
CA PRO A 247 -23.11 24.83 -5.78
C PRO A 247 -24.04 23.75 -6.31
N GLY A 248 -25.25 23.71 -5.77
CA GLY A 248 -26.25 22.70 -6.05
C GLY A 248 -26.33 22.36 -7.54
N GLY A 249 -25.88 21.16 -7.87
CA GLY A 249 -26.40 20.46 -9.03
C GLY A 249 -27.73 19.87 -8.62
N GLN A 250 -28.79 20.67 -8.68
CA GLN A 250 -30.16 20.17 -8.78
C GLN A 250 -30.14 18.95 -9.70
N ARG A 251 -30.49 17.79 -9.15
CA ARG A 251 -30.96 16.68 -9.95
C ARG A 251 -32.45 16.99 -10.15
N PRO A 252 -32.90 17.43 -11.34
CA PRO A 252 -34.33 17.63 -11.55
C PRO A 252 -35.01 16.27 -11.41
N GLY A 253 -35.99 16.19 -10.51
CA GLY A 253 -36.91 15.08 -10.51
C GLY A 253 -37.63 15.01 -11.84
N GLY A 254 -37.49 13.88 -12.54
CA GLY A 254 -38.52 13.36 -13.44
C GLY A 254 -39.02 12.10 -12.76
N GLN A 255 -40.09 12.18 -11.99
CA GLN A 255 -41.47 12.02 -12.45
C GLN A 255 -41.68 10.63 -13.06
N GLY A 256 -42.50 9.84 -12.36
CA GLY A 256 -42.92 8.52 -12.79
C GLY A 256 -43.50 8.56 -14.20
N GLY A 257 -43.02 7.62 -15.01
CA GLY A 257 -43.60 7.25 -16.28
C GLY A 257 -43.76 5.73 -16.27
N GLU A 258 -45.00 5.29 -16.29
CA GLU A 258 -45.42 3.90 -16.41
C GLU A 258 -44.69 3.23 -17.59
N ARG A 259 -44.14 2.04 -17.36
CA ARG A 259 -43.71 1.16 -18.46
C ARG A 259 -44.96 0.51 -19.06
N PRO A 260 -45.28 0.69 -20.36
CA PRO A 260 -46.25 -0.17 -21.00
C PRO A 260 -45.67 -1.58 -21.17
N ALA A 261 -46.48 -2.58 -20.86
CA ALA A 261 -46.16 -3.99 -21.05
C ALA A 261 -45.84 -4.27 -22.53
N ARG A 262 -44.79 -5.07 -22.78
CA ARG A 262 -44.52 -5.62 -24.11
C ARG A 262 -45.63 -6.63 -24.47
N PRO A 263 -46.20 -6.58 -25.69
CA PRO A 263 -47.07 -7.65 -26.16
C PRO A 263 -46.24 -8.91 -26.40
N ALA A 264 -46.82 -10.05 -26.02
CA ALA A 264 -46.27 -11.36 -26.29
C ALA A 264 -46.49 -11.73 -27.76
N THR A 265 -45.39 -12.00 -28.47
CA THR A 265 -45.27 -12.95 -29.57
C THR A 265 -43.83 -13.39 -29.65
#